data_AF-A0A0G1XIZ4-F1
#
_entry.id   AF-A0A0G1XIZ4-F1
#
_cell.length_a   1.000
_cell.length_b   1.000
_cell.length_c   1.000
_cell.angle_alpha   90.00
_cell.angle_beta   90.00
_cell.angle_gamma   90.00
#
_symmetry.space_group_name_H-M   'P 1'
#
loop_
_entity.id
_entity.type
_entity.pdbx_description
1 polymer ?
#
loop_
_entity_poly.entity_id
_entity_poly.type
_entity_poly.pdbx_seq_one_letter_code
_entity_poly.pdbx_strand_id
1 'polypeptide(L)'
;MKSFLKIFFPVVGAGLLAFILSVSIRANGGLAATFTASGFAFGFNLFKLAGLTAFTLVGFQVLTGPFMQFWTWLYGPAFYRIHGFMGVFALAFSILHPVILYWALIASGIGIIEFSKSYGAAYYLGPAALLLMIVTVSTAASAVFLHKPLFQKHWRWIHYANYIIFLLVRRRIARSGPFGGSFLSG
;
A
#
# COMPACT_ATOMS: atom_id res chain seq x y z
N MET A 1 6.66 22.79 -23.58
CA MET A 1 5.68 22.52 -22.49
C MET A 1 5.23 21.06 -22.38
N LYS A 2 4.87 20.35 -23.46
CA LYS A 2 4.29 18.98 -23.38
C LYS A 2 5.19 17.90 -22.73
N SER A 3 6.53 18.02 -22.74
CA SER A 3 7.42 17.03 -22.11
C SER A 3 7.62 17.24 -20.61
N PHE A 4 7.71 18.49 -20.16
CA PHE A 4 7.91 18.82 -18.74
C PHE A 4 6.72 18.34 -17.89
N LEU A 5 5.51 18.60 -18.37
CA LEU A 5 4.30 18.15 -17.69
C LEU A 5 4.26 16.64 -17.56
N LYS A 6 4.66 15.87 -18.58
CA LYS A 6 4.66 14.40 -18.56
C LYS A 6 5.52 13.79 -17.45
N ILE A 7 6.59 14.48 -17.04
CA ILE A 7 7.54 13.99 -16.03
C ILE A 7 7.18 14.51 -14.63
N PHE A 8 6.46 15.63 -14.56
CA PHE A 8 6.12 16.29 -13.30
C PHE A 8 5.37 15.38 -12.33
N PHE A 9 4.26 14.75 -12.74
CA PHE A 9 3.48 13.89 -11.84
C PHE A 9 4.27 12.67 -11.32
N PRO A 10 4.95 11.88 -12.17
CA PRO A 10 5.82 10.79 -11.69
C PRO A 10 6.89 11.28 -10.70
N VAL A 11 7.51 12.43 -10.95
CA VAL A 11 8.55 13.00 -10.08
C VAL A 11 7.97 13.47 -8.75
N VAL A 12 6.84 14.18 -8.75
CA VAL A 12 6.18 14.62 -7.51
C VAL A 12 5.67 13.43 -6.72
N GLY A 13 5.08 12.43 -7.38
CA GLY A 13 4.64 11.20 -6.74
C GLY A 13 5.79 10.42 -6.10
N ALA A 14 6.90 10.26 -6.83
CA ALA A 14 8.11 9.63 -6.32
C ALA A 14 8.75 10.44 -5.18
N GLY A 15 8.79 11.77 -5.30
CA GLY A 15 9.30 12.67 -4.27
C GLY A 15 8.48 12.62 -2.99
N LEU A 16 7.14 12.61 -3.09
CA LEU A 16 6.25 12.47 -1.95
C LEU A 16 6.40 11.09 -1.30
N LEU A 17 6.48 10.02 -2.09
CA LEU A 17 6.74 8.68 -1.56
C LEU A 17 8.10 8.62 -0.85
N ALA A 18 9.15 9.17 -1.44
CA ALA A 18 10.49 9.24 -0.83
C ALA A 18 10.46 10.04 0.47
N PHE A 19 9.74 11.17 0.52
CA PHE A 19 9.55 11.95 1.73
C PHE A 19 8.85 11.14 2.82
N ILE A 20 7.71 10.50 2.51
CA ILE A 20 6.95 9.67 3.44
C ILE A 20 7.82 8.52 3.99
N LEU A 21 8.58 7.84 3.11
CA LEU A 21 9.49 6.78 3.52
C LEU A 21 10.64 7.33 4.38
N SER A 22 11.17 8.51 4.07
CA SER A 22 12.23 9.13 4.89
C SER A 22 11.76 9.42 6.31
N VAL A 23 10.51 9.85 6.49
CA VAL A 23 9.90 10.07 7.81
C VAL A 23 9.77 8.75 8.57
N SER A 24 9.33 7.69 7.90
CA SER A 24 9.25 6.35 8.50
C SER A 24 10.62 5.77 8.87
N ILE A 25 11.62 5.94 8.00
CA ILE A 25 13.01 5.52 8.25
C ILE A 25 13.58 6.28 9.44
N ARG A 26 13.36 7.60 9.52
CA ARG A 26 13.75 8.40 10.68
C ARG A 26 13.07 7.90 11.96
N ALA A 27 11.79 7.56 11.90
CA ALA A 27 11.07 7.02 13.05
C ALA A 27 11.54 5.62 13.49
N ASN A 28 12.17 4.85 12.60
CA ASN A 28 12.86 3.61 12.93
C ASN A 28 14.27 3.83 13.52
N GLY A 29 14.71 5.08 13.72
CA GLY A 29 16.06 5.41 14.19
C GLY A 29 17.07 5.72 13.10
N GLY A 30 16.62 5.90 11.85
CA GLY A 30 17.45 6.25 10.70
C GLY A 30 17.78 5.06 9.78
N LEU A 31 18.59 5.32 8.75
CA LEU A 31 18.93 4.32 7.72
C LEU A 31 19.64 3.10 8.29
N ALA A 32 20.64 3.29 9.16
CA ALA A 32 21.37 2.19 9.78
C ALA A 32 20.41 1.31 10.61
N ALA A 33 19.69 1.87 11.57
CA ALA A 33 18.73 1.13 12.39
C ALA A 33 17.64 0.42 11.57
N THR A 34 17.25 0.99 10.42
CA THR A 34 16.26 0.37 9.53
C THR A 34 16.80 -0.86 8.81
N PHE A 35 18.03 -0.80 8.28
CA PHE A 35 18.56 -1.79 7.34
C PHE A 35 19.68 -2.69 7.90
N THR A 36 20.21 -2.40 9.09
CA THR A 36 21.25 -3.21 9.75
C THR A 36 20.76 -3.89 11.03
N ALA A 37 19.49 -3.71 11.40
CA ALA A 37 18.87 -4.50 12.47
C ALA A 37 18.88 -6.00 12.11
N SER A 38 18.66 -6.87 13.10
CA SER A 38 18.57 -8.31 12.90
C SER A 38 17.24 -8.87 13.41
N GLY A 39 16.90 -10.08 12.94
CA GLY A 39 15.72 -10.83 13.38
C GLY A 39 14.41 -10.05 13.29
N PHE A 40 13.67 -10.05 14.40
CA PHE A 40 12.36 -9.40 14.50
C PHE A 40 12.39 -7.91 14.15
N ALA A 41 13.39 -7.16 14.66
CA ALA A 41 13.46 -5.72 14.49
C ALA A 41 13.59 -5.33 13.01
N PHE A 42 14.45 -6.03 12.26
CA PHE A 42 14.58 -5.81 10.82
C PHE A 42 13.29 -6.13 10.06
N GLY A 43 12.69 -7.30 10.33
CA GLY A 43 11.42 -7.69 9.70
C GLY A 43 10.30 -6.72 10.02
N PHE A 44 10.20 -6.26 11.26
CA PHE A 44 9.18 -5.31 11.67
C PHE A 44 9.38 -3.91 11.04
N ASN A 45 10.64 -3.48 10.85
CA ASN A 45 10.95 -2.25 10.11
C ASN A 45 10.53 -2.35 8.64
N LEU A 46 10.86 -3.46 7.96
CA LEU A 46 10.44 -3.69 6.58
C LEU A 46 8.92 -3.82 6.44
N PHE A 47 8.26 -4.47 7.41
CA PHE A 47 6.80 -4.59 7.49
C PHE A 47 6.12 -3.22 7.47
N LYS A 48 6.61 -2.28 8.29
CA LYS A 48 6.12 -0.89 8.32
C LYS A 48 6.30 -0.19 6.98
N LEU A 49 7.49 -0.29 6.39
CA LEU A 49 7.79 0.34 5.10
C LEU A 49 6.92 -0.22 3.96
N ALA A 50 6.72 -1.54 3.91
CA ALA A 50 5.84 -2.16 2.92
C ALA A 50 4.39 -1.69 3.09
N GLY A 51 3.88 -1.65 4.33
CA GLY A 51 2.53 -1.19 4.63
C GLY A 51 2.32 0.29 4.27
N LEU A 52 3.29 1.14 4.59
CA LEU A 52 3.25 2.57 4.28
C LEU A 52 3.33 2.83 2.76
N THR A 53 4.17 2.07 2.06
CA THR A 53 4.26 2.12 0.59
C THR A 53 2.94 1.73 -0.05
N ALA A 54 2.36 0.60 0.36
CA ALA A 54 1.05 0.15 -0.11
C ALA A 54 -0.03 1.22 0.15
N PHE A 55 -0.12 1.74 1.38
CA PHE A 55 -1.09 2.76 1.74
C PHE A 55 -0.94 4.04 0.91
N THR A 56 0.30 4.48 0.68
CA THR A 56 0.59 5.67 -0.12
C THR A 56 0.17 5.48 -1.58
N LEU A 57 0.49 4.32 -2.17
CA LEU A 57 0.09 3.99 -3.53
C LEU A 57 -1.43 3.92 -3.66
N VAL A 58 -2.15 3.29 -2.72
CA VAL A 58 -3.62 3.30 -2.69
C VAL A 58 -4.17 4.72 -2.53
N GLY A 59 -3.54 5.56 -1.70
CA GLY A 59 -3.88 6.98 -1.59
C GLY A 59 -3.80 7.69 -2.94
N PHE A 60 -2.72 7.49 -3.70
CA PHE A 60 -2.62 8.01 -5.05
C PHE A 60 -3.68 7.44 -6.01
N GLN A 61 -4.02 6.16 -5.90
CA GLN A 61 -5.13 5.57 -6.69
C GLN A 61 -6.44 6.31 -6.44
N VAL A 62 -6.76 6.57 -5.17
CA VAL A 62 -7.98 7.29 -4.76
C VAL A 62 -7.96 8.75 -5.23
N LEU A 63 -6.80 9.43 -5.18
CA LEU A 63 -6.67 10.81 -5.64
C LEU A 63 -6.71 10.95 -7.16
N THR A 64 -6.26 9.94 -7.92
CA THR A 64 -6.16 10.03 -9.38
C THR A 64 -7.32 9.38 -10.11
N GLY A 65 -7.89 8.30 -9.58
CA GLY A 65 -8.99 7.53 -10.16
C GLY A 65 -10.25 8.33 -10.55
N PRO A 66 -10.83 9.17 -9.67
CA PRO A 66 -12.03 9.94 -10.04
C PRO A 66 -11.75 11.00 -11.12
N PHE A 67 -10.51 11.44 -11.28
CA PHE A 67 -10.12 12.48 -12.23
C PHE A 67 -9.37 11.91 -13.46
N MET A 68 -9.55 10.62 -13.79
CA MET A 68 -8.79 9.97 -14.87
C MET A 68 -8.92 10.66 -16.23
N GLN A 69 -10.06 11.28 -16.54
CA GLN A 69 -10.23 12.06 -17.78
C GLN A 69 -9.31 13.29 -17.79
N PHE A 70 -9.27 14.05 -16.69
CA PHE A 70 -8.39 15.21 -16.54
C PHE A 70 -6.93 14.79 -16.68
N TRP A 71 -6.51 13.72 -15.99
CA TRP A 71 -5.14 13.25 -16.06
C TRP A 71 -4.79 12.70 -17.45
N THR A 72 -5.70 12.00 -18.11
CA THR A 72 -5.49 11.51 -19.49
C THR A 72 -5.42 12.66 -20.49
N TRP A 73 -6.19 13.73 -20.30
CA TRP A 73 -6.09 14.94 -21.11
C TRP A 73 -4.72 15.63 -20.94
N LEU A 74 -4.23 15.74 -19.70
CA LEU A 74 -2.98 16.44 -19.38
C LEU A 74 -1.73 15.64 -19.75
N TYR A 75 -1.73 14.32 -19.54
CA TYR A 75 -0.56 13.44 -19.68
C TYR A 75 -0.67 12.45 -20.86
N GLY A 76 -1.84 12.35 -21.48
CA GLY A 76 -2.14 11.38 -22.53
C GLY A 76 -2.51 9.99 -21.99
N PRO A 77 -2.74 9.02 -22.90
CA PRO A 77 -3.13 7.65 -22.56
C PRO A 77 -2.11 6.90 -21.69
N ALA A 78 -0.85 7.34 -21.68
CA ALA A 78 0.20 6.77 -20.85
C ALA A 78 -0.13 6.86 -19.35
N PHE A 79 -0.84 7.91 -18.91
CA PHE A 79 -1.25 8.03 -17.51
C PHE A 79 -2.16 6.90 -17.05
N TYR A 80 -3.04 6.43 -17.95
CA TYR A 80 -3.91 5.29 -17.68
C TYR A 80 -3.11 4.02 -17.36
N ARG A 81 -1.99 3.80 -18.07
CA ARG A 81 -1.08 2.69 -17.80
C ARG A 81 -0.32 2.88 -16.49
N ILE A 82 0.18 4.09 -16.21
CA ILE A 82 0.86 4.41 -14.95
C ILE A 82 -0.05 4.14 -13.76
N HIS A 83 -1.29 4.64 -13.79
CA HIS A 83 -2.30 4.38 -12.77
C HIS A 83 -2.53 2.87 -12.57
N GLY A 84 -2.67 2.11 -13.66
CA GLY A 84 -2.78 0.65 -13.60
C GLY A 84 -1.56 -0.03 -12.94
N PHE A 85 -0.33 0.34 -13.33
CA PHE A 85 0.89 -0.20 -12.72
C PHE A 85 1.01 0.16 -11.25
N MET A 86 0.67 1.39 -10.87
CA MET A 86 0.63 1.80 -9.47
C MET A 86 -0.33 0.93 -8.64
N GLY A 87 -1.46 0.49 -9.22
CA GLY A 87 -2.38 -0.45 -8.57
C GLY A 87 -1.77 -1.83 -8.39
N VAL A 88 -1.04 -2.32 -9.40
CA VAL A 88 -0.29 -3.61 -9.30
C VAL A 88 0.80 -3.53 -8.23
N PHE A 89 1.57 -2.45 -8.19
CA PHE A 89 2.58 -2.24 -7.13
C PHE A 89 1.93 -2.10 -5.74
N ALA A 90 0.79 -1.40 -5.64
CA ALA A 90 0.04 -1.31 -4.38
C ALA A 90 -0.36 -2.71 -3.88
N LEU A 91 -0.85 -3.58 -4.77
CA LEU A 91 -1.15 -4.98 -4.42
C LEU A 91 0.12 -5.75 -4.02
N ALA A 92 1.21 -5.63 -4.78
CA ALA A 92 2.47 -6.30 -4.46
C ALA A 92 2.97 -5.94 -3.05
N PHE A 93 3.00 -4.65 -2.70
CA PHE A 93 3.37 -4.22 -1.34
C PHE A 93 2.34 -4.63 -0.28
N SER A 94 1.05 -4.69 -0.64
CA SER A 94 -0.01 -5.17 0.26
C SER A 94 0.13 -6.66 0.57
N ILE A 95 0.66 -7.47 -0.35
CA ILE A 95 0.99 -8.89 -0.13
C ILE A 95 2.31 -9.03 0.62
N LEU A 96 3.33 -8.24 0.25
CA LEU A 96 4.62 -8.25 0.96
C LEU A 96 4.44 -7.89 2.43
N HIS A 97 3.54 -6.97 2.77
CA HIS A 97 3.28 -6.55 4.14
C HIS A 97 3.01 -7.74 5.11
N PRO A 98 1.97 -8.57 4.96
CA PRO A 98 1.75 -9.72 5.83
C PRO A 98 2.81 -10.82 5.68
N VAL A 99 3.43 -10.99 4.50
CA VAL A 99 4.51 -11.96 4.31
C VAL A 99 5.74 -11.61 5.17
N ILE A 100 6.13 -10.34 5.15
CA ILE A 100 7.24 -9.83 5.97
C ILE A 100 6.90 -9.92 7.46
N LEU A 101 5.65 -9.61 7.85
CA LEU A 101 5.21 -9.80 9.23
C LEU A 101 5.35 -11.24 9.68
N TYR A 102 4.86 -12.19 8.88
CA TYR A 102 4.92 -13.61 9.21
C TYR A 102 6.37 -14.08 9.35
N TRP A 103 7.26 -13.63 8.46
CA TRP A 103 8.69 -13.88 8.56
C TRP A 103 9.30 -13.32 9.86
N ALA A 104 8.98 -12.07 10.21
CA ALA A 104 9.44 -11.44 11.45
C ALA A 104 8.97 -12.22 12.69
N LEU A 105 7.71 -12.66 12.69
CA LEU A 105 7.13 -13.45 13.78
C LEU A 105 7.84 -14.78 13.96
N ILE A 106 8.11 -15.52 12.86
CA ILE A 106 8.90 -16.75 12.92
C ILE A 106 10.27 -16.49 13.55
N ALA A 107 10.96 -15.44 13.13
CA ALA A 107 12.27 -15.08 13.66
C ALA A 107 12.27 -14.71 15.15
N SER A 108 11.10 -14.32 15.69
CA SER A 108 10.91 -13.95 17.10
C SER A 108 10.37 -15.08 17.99
N GLY A 109 9.88 -16.17 17.40
CA GLY A 109 9.13 -17.21 18.12
C GLY A 109 7.71 -16.81 18.55
N ILE A 110 7.25 -15.59 18.24
CA ILE A 110 5.90 -15.11 18.58
C ILE A 110 4.87 -15.74 17.64
N GLY A 111 3.83 -16.35 18.20
CA GLY A 111 2.73 -16.93 17.42
C GLY A 111 1.80 -15.87 16.82
N ILE A 112 1.22 -16.15 15.64
CA ILE A 112 0.27 -15.23 14.98
C ILE A 112 -0.97 -14.92 15.84
N ILE A 113 -1.41 -15.89 16.66
CA ILE A 113 -2.53 -15.72 17.58
C ILE A 113 -2.16 -14.72 18.68
N GLU A 114 -0.98 -14.84 19.27
CA GLU A 114 -0.48 -13.91 20.28
C GLU A 114 -0.34 -12.49 19.72
N PHE A 115 0.26 -12.37 18.52
CA PHE A 115 0.36 -11.09 17.82
C PHE A 115 -1.02 -10.49 17.51
N SER A 116 -1.99 -11.28 17.04
CA SER A 116 -3.33 -10.76 16.74
C SER A 116 -4.06 -10.23 17.99
N LYS A 117 -3.85 -10.85 19.16
CA LYS A 117 -4.45 -10.39 20.42
C LYS A 117 -3.95 -8.99 20.81
N SER A 118 -2.67 -8.68 20.59
CA SER A 118 -2.12 -7.36 20.92
C SER A 118 -2.66 -6.22 20.04
N TYR A 119 -3.13 -6.54 18.82
CA TYR A 119 -3.76 -5.58 17.90
C TYR A 119 -5.31 -5.62 17.92
N GLY A 120 -5.90 -6.59 18.63
CA GLY A 120 -7.34 -6.76 18.78
C GLY A 120 -8.10 -6.76 17.43
N ALA A 121 -9.27 -6.11 17.41
CA ALA A 121 -10.12 -6.05 16.22
C ALA A 121 -9.46 -5.34 15.01
N ALA A 122 -8.44 -4.50 15.23
CA ALA A 122 -7.75 -3.80 14.14
C ALA A 122 -6.92 -4.75 13.27
N TYR A 123 -6.50 -5.91 13.80
CA TYR A 123 -5.80 -6.94 13.06
C TYR A 123 -6.60 -7.41 11.84
N TYR A 124 -7.90 -7.70 12.01
CA TYR A 124 -8.77 -8.26 10.97
C TYR A 124 -9.10 -7.29 9.83
N LEU A 125 -8.93 -5.99 10.04
CA LEU A 125 -9.09 -4.99 8.97
C LEU A 125 -8.02 -5.14 7.87
N GLY A 126 -6.84 -5.67 8.21
CA GLY A 126 -5.75 -5.90 7.26
C GLY A 126 -6.11 -6.98 6.22
N PRO A 127 -6.40 -8.23 6.63
CA PRO A 127 -6.82 -9.29 5.72
C PRO A 127 -8.04 -8.92 4.88
N ALA A 128 -9.05 -8.26 5.47
CA ALA A 128 -10.23 -7.81 4.73
C ALA A 128 -9.87 -6.80 3.63
N ALA A 129 -9.02 -5.82 3.93
CA ALA A 129 -8.52 -4.86 2.94
C ALA A 129 -7.68 -5.54 1.85
N LEU A 130 -6.85 -6.52 2.20
CA LEU A 130 -6.04 -7.28 1.25
C LEU A 130 -6.92 -8.09 0.28
N LEU A 131 -7.95 -8.79 0.78
CA LEU A 131 -8.87 -9.54 -0.08
C LEU A 131 -9.59 -8.62 -1.07
N LEU A 132 -10.09 -7.48 -0.59
CA LEU A 132 -10.67 -6.46 -1.46
C LEU A 132 -9.64 -5.95 -2.48
N MET A 133 -8.38 -5.75 -2.09
CA MET A 133 -7.33 -5.29 -2.99
C MET A 133 -7.01 -6.32 -4.08
N ILE A 134 -6.95 -7.61 -3.73
CA ILE A 134 -6.75 -8.70 -4.68
C ILE A 134 -7.88 -8.70 -5.72
N VAL A 135 -9.15 -8.65 -5.27
CA VAL A 135 -10.32 -8.65 -6.17
C VAL A 135 -10.30 -7.45 -7.10
N THR A 136 -10.08 -6.25 -6.55
CA THR A 136 -10.15 -4.99 -7.30
C THR A 136 -9.03 -4.89 -8.33
N VAL A 137 -7.78 -5.14 -7.94
CA VAL A 137 -6.63 -5.04 -8.85
C VAL A 137 -6.64 -6.17 -9.87
N SER A 138 -6.96 -7.41 -9.48
CA SER A 138 -7.02 -8.52 -10.45
C SER A 138 -8.12 -8.31 -11.50
N THR A 139 -9.28 -7.79 -11.08
CA THR A 139 -10.36 -7.46 -12.01
C THR A 139 -9.96 -6.31 -12.94
N ALA A 140 -9.40 -5.23 -12.39
CA ALA A 140 -8.96 -4.09 -13.18
C ALA A 140 -7.84 -4.48 -14.16
N ALA A 141 -6.84 -5.24 -13.72
CA ALA A 141 -5.76 -5.76 -14.56
C ALA A 141 -6.29 -6.68 -15.68
N SER A 142 -7.24 -7.56 -15.36
CA SER A 142 -7.88 -8.44 -16.35
C SER A 142 -8.67 -7.65 -17.40
N ALA A 143 -9.35 -6.57 -17.00
CA ALA A 143 -10.09 -5.70 -17.90
C ALA A 143 -9.19 -4.81 -18.78
N VAL A 144 -8.15 -4.23 -18.18
CA VAL A 144 -7.32 -3.17 -18.78
C VAL A 144 -6.11 -3.72 -19.52
N PHE A 145 -5.40 -4.69 -18.95
CA PHE A 145 -4.18 -5.24 -19.55
C PHE A 145 -4.48 -6.48 -20.39
N LEU A 146 -5.35 -7.36 -19.89
CA LEU A 146 -5.69 -8.62 -20.57
C LEU A 146 -6.92 -8.51 -21.48
N HIS A 147 -7.58 -7.35 -21.50
CA HIS A 147 -8.72 -7.05 -22.37
C HIS A 147 -9.87 -8.07 -22.29
N LYS A 148 -10.13 -8.62 -21.10
CA LYS A 148 -11.18 -9.64 -20.90
C LYS A 148 -12.59 -9.00 -20.91
N PRO A 149 -13.49 -9.39 -21.84
CA PRO A 149 -14.78 -8.70 -22.05
C PRO A 149 -15.70 -8.65 -20.82
N LEU A 150 -15.78 -9.76 -20.06
CA LEU A 150 -16.63 -9.86 -18.86
C LEU A 150 -16.25 -8.81 -17.79
N PHE A 151 -14.95 -8.57 -17.64
CA PHE A 151 -14.44 -7.65 -16.63
C PHE A 151 -14.48 -6.20 -17.11
N GLN A 152 -14.39 -5.93 -18.43
CA GLN A 152 -14.50 -4.58 -18.98
C GLN A 152 -15.84 -3.88 -18.68
N LYS A 153 -16.93 -4.65 -18.53
CA LYS A 153 -18.24 -4.12 -18.18
C LYS A 153 -18.36 -3.71 -16.70
N HIS A 154 -17.68 -4.42 -15.79
CA HIS A 154 -17.92 -4.32 -14.35
C HIS A 154 -16.75 -3.75 -13.54
N TRP A 155 -15.54 -3.68 -14.10
CA TRP A 155 -14.34 -3.29 -13.35
C TRP A 155 -14.46 -1.90 -12.70
N ARG A 156 -15.18 -0.95 -13.32
CA ARG A 156 -15.38 0.41 -12.75
C ARG A 156 -16.14 0.37 -11.43
N TRP A 157 -17.16 -0.47 -11.34
CA TRP A 157 -17.95 -0.66 -10.11
C TRP A 157 -17.11 -1.26 -9.00
N ILE A 158 -16.36 -2.30 -9.35
CA ILE A 158 -15.44 -2.96 -8.43
C ILE A 158 -14.33 -1.98 -7.99
N HIS A 159 -13.86 -1.12 -8.88
CA HIS A 159 -12.83 -0.12 -8.57
C HIS A 159 -13.29 0.91 -7.53
N TYR A 160 -14.60 1.18 -7.37
CA TYR A 160 -15.09 1.99 -6.24
C TYR A 160 -14.84 1.34 -4.86
N ALA A 161 -14.58 0.03 -4.80
CA ALA A 161 -14.16 -0.58 -3.55
C ALA A 161 -12.79 -0.07 -3.07
N ASN A 162 -11.99 0.61 -3.91
CA ASN A 162 -10.74 1.26 -3.48
C ASN A 162 -10.97 2.33 -2.41
N TYR A 163 -12.11 3.03 -2.43
CA TYR A 163 -12.46 3.97 -1.38
C TYR A 163 -12.73 3.26 -0.05
N ILE A 164 -13.39 2.10 -0.09
CA ILE A 164 -13.63 1.26 1.07
C ILE A 164 -12.30 0.74 1.63
N ILE A 165 -11.41 0.21 0.78
CA ILE A 165 -10.07 -0.24 1.16
C ILE A 165 -9.31 0.90 1.87
N PHE A 166 -9.28 2.09 1.28
CA PHE A 166 -8.61 3.25 1.87
C PHE A 166 -9.17 3.61 3.26
N LEU A 167 -10.51 3.62 3.41
CA LEU A 167 -11.16 3.88 4.69
C LEU A 167 -10.88 2.80 5.74
N LEU A 168 -10.86 1.52 5.35
CA LEU A 168 -10.54 0.40 6.24
C LEU A 168 -9.10 0.48 6.74
N VAL A 169 -8.15 0.71 5.84
CA VAL A 169 -6.72 0.83 6.20
C VAL A 169 -6.47 2.07 7.05
N ARG A 170 -7.08 3.22 6.70
CA ARG A 170 -7.00 4.44 7.52
C ARG A 170 -7.51 4.21 8.93
N ARG A 171 -8.66 3.52 9.08
CA ARG A 171 -9.22 3.17 10.40
C ARG A 171 -8.32 2.21 11.17
N ARG A 172 -7.72 1.22 10.50
CA ARG A 172 -6.72 0.33 11.10
C ARG A 172 -5.54 1.14 11.65
N ILE A 173 -4.91 1.98 10.83
CA ILE A 173 -3.77 2.81 11.24
C ILE A 173 -4.16 3.71 12.42
N ALA A 174 -5.31 4.39 12.36
CA ALA A 174 -5.77 5.27 13.45
C ALA A 174 -5.99 4.53 14.77
N ARG A 175 -6.54 3.30 14.73
CA ARG A 175 -6.77 2.46 15.93
C ARG A 175 -5.51 1.79 16.46
N SER A 176 -4.51 1.61 15.60
CA SER A 176 -3.20 1.09 15.99
C SER A 176 -2.31 2.18 16.61
N GLY A 177 -2.68 3.46 16.49
CA GLY A 177 -1.78 4.59 16.73
C GLY A 177 -0.68 4.70 15.65
N PRO A 178 -0.03 5.87 15.47
CA PRO A 178 1.09 6.02 14.53
C PRO A 178 2.30 5.14 14.88
N PHE A 179 2.34 4.59 16.12
CA PHE A 179 3.44 3.81 16.68
C PHE A 179 2.96 2.70 17.63
N GLY A 180 1.86 2.00 17.31
CA GLY A 180 1.22 1.01 18.17
C GLY A 180 2.10 0.25 19.14
N GLY A 181 2.14 0.80 20.37
CA GLY A 181 2.19 0.13 21.66
C GLY A 181 3.21 -0.98 21.87
N SER A 182 4.28 -0.64 22.63
CA SER A 182 4.79 -1.44 23.74
C SER A 182 5.22 -2.90 23.49
N PHE A 183 5.98 -3.17 22.44
CA PHE A 183 6.76 -4.43 22.34
C PHE A 183 8.26 -4.26 22.62
N LEU A 184 8.72 -3.05 22.95
CA LEU A 184 10.14 -2.74 23.23
C LEU A 184 10.40 -2.29 24.67
N SER A 185 9.50 -2.61 25.60
CA SER A 185 9.64 -2.27 27.03
C SER A 185 9.64 -3.51 27.94
N GLY A 186 10.11 -4.64 27.43
CA GLY A 186 10.38 -5.86 28.21
C GLY A 186 11.80 -6.32 27.97
#